data_AF-T0XXG6-F1
#
_entry.id   AF-T0XXG6-F1
#
_cell.length_a   1.000
_cell.length_b   1.000
_cell.length_c   1.000
_cell.angle_alpha   90.00
_cell.angle_beta   90.00
_cell.angle_gamma   90.00
#
_symmetry.space_group_name_H-M   'P 1'
#
loop_
_entity.id
_entity.type
_entity.pdbx_description
1 polymer ?
#
loop_
_entity_poly.entity_id
_entity_poly.type
_entity_poly.pdbx_seq_one_letter_code
_entity_poly.pdbx_strand_id
1 'polypeptide(L)'
;TTQMDAATCVRRYKSLAQVERAFRSLKTMDLKIRPIHHRLADRVRAHLFLCMLSYYVEWHLRAAWRELMFADEDQEARETRDPVAPARRSAKALRKVARKTRDDGMPVHSFHTLLADLATVTRNTCRLPHTEGEGSTFPVLTIPNATQKRAYELIETFPM
;
A
#
# COMPACT_ATOMS: atom_id res chain seq x y z
N THR A 1 22.60 31.97 3.49
CA THR A 1 22.63 30.59 2.93
C THR A 1 22.50 29.62 4.09
N THR A 2 21.37 28.93 4.22
CA THR A 2 21.12 28.02 5.35
C THR A 2 21.84 26.70 5.12
N GLN A 3 22.96 26.49 5.81
CA GLN A 3 23.75 25.26 5.69
C GLN A 3 23.06 24.13 6.46
N MET A 4 22.87 22.97 5.81
CA MET A 4 22.26 21.80 6.44
C MET A 4 23.22 21.13 7.43
N ASP A 5 22.69 20.55 8.51
CA ASP A 5 23.50 19.70 9.40
C ASP A 5 23.93 18.40 8.70
N ALA A 6 25.04 17.83 9.16
CA ALA A 6 25.66 16.66 8.54
C ALA A 6 24.76 15.41 8.56
N ALA A 7 24.03 15.14 9.64
CA ALA A 7 23.15 13.98 9.75
C ALA A 7 21.95 14.13 8.80
N THR A 8 21.38 15.33 8.68
CA THR A 8 20.29 15.60 7.72
C THR A 8 20.77 15.55 6.28
N CYS A 9 22.00 15.97 5.99
CA CYS A 9 22.63 15.76 4.67
C CYS A 9 22.70 14.24 4.33
N VAL A 10 23.22 13.41 5.23
CA VAL A 10 23.28 11.95 5.04
C VAL A 10 21.89 11.32 4.93
N ARG A 11 20.90 11.76 5.72
CA ARG A 11 19.50 11.31 5.60
C ARG A 11 18.92 11.59 4.21
N ARG A 12 19.13 12.80 3.67
CA ARG A 12 18.68 13.14 2.30
C ARG A 12 19.41 12.36 1.22
N TYR A 13 20.72 12.16 1.36
CA TYR A 13 21.47 11.30 0.42
C TYR A 13 20.95 9.86 0.43
N LYS A 14 20.75 9.26 1.61
CA LYS A 14 20.21 7.90 1.75
C LYS A 14 18.74 7.77 1.34
N SER A 15 17.97 8.87 1.27
CA SER A 15 16.59 8.83 0.80
C SER A 15 16.48 8.54 -0.71
N LEU A 16 17.56 8.76 -1.49
CA LEU A 16 17.64 8.42 -2.91
C LEU A 16 17.43 6.91 -3.18
N ALA A 17 17.85 6.04 -2.26
CA ALA A 17 17.58 4.59 -2.34
C ALA A 17 16.07 4.26 -2.29
N GLN A 18 15.21 5.18 -1.85
CA GLN A 18 13.75 5.02 -1.94
C GLN A 18 13.26 5.22 -3.38
N VAL A 19 13.92 6.09 -4.16
CA VAL A 19 13.63 6.29 -5.59
C VAL A 19 14.02 5.05 -6.38
N GLU A 20 15.19 4.46 -6.10
CA GLU A 20 15.59 3.16 -6.68
C GLU A 20 14.63 2.04 -6.32
N ARG A 21 14.16 1.99 -5.07
CA ARG A 21 13.14 1.03 -4.63
C ARG A 21 11.81 1.26 -5.34
N ALA A 22 11.38 2.50 -5.54
CA ALA A 22 10.19 2.84 -6.33
C ALA A 22 10.32 2.29 -7.76
N PHE A 23 11.42 2.62 -8.45
CA PHE A 23 11.70 2.10 -9.80
C PHE A 23 11.78 0.56 -9.85
N ARG A 24 12.25 -0.11 -8.80
CA ARG A 24 12.20 -1.57 -8.69
C ARG A 24 10.77 -2.10 -8.48
N SER A 25 9.96 -1.51 -7.59
CA SER A 25 8.56 -1.92 -7.37
C SER A 25 7.76 -1.83 -8.66
N LEU A 26 7.85 -0.66 -9.31
CA LEU A 26 7.32 -0.34 -10.64
C LEU A 26 7.67 -1.43 -11.67
N LYS A 27 8.96 -1.81 -11.78
CA LYS A 27 9.44 -2.77 -12.78
C LYS A 27 9.12 -4.25 -12.46
N THR A 28 9.09 -4.66 -11.20
CA THR A 28 9.31 -6.08 -10.86
C THR A 28 8.11 -6.80 -10.22
N MET A 29 7.38 -6.19 -9.28
CA MET A 29 6.54 -6.95 -8.33
C MET A 29 5.05 -6.63 -8.45
N ASP A 30 4.65 -5.39 -8.16
CA ASP A 30 3.24 -5.09 -7.92
C ASP A 30 2.52 -4.51 -9.16
N LEU A 31 3.22 -3.75 -10.01
CA LEU A 31 2.58 -3.00 -11.10
C LEU A 31 2.79 -3.54 -12.53
N LYS A 32 3.62 -4.57 -12.69
CA LYS A 32 3.88 -5.25 -13.98
C LYS A 32 4.19 -4.31 -15.15
N ILE A 33 5.11 -3.35 -14.98
CA ILE A 33 5.76 -2.61 -16.08
C ILE A 33 6.76 -3.52 -16.82
N ARG A 34 6.30 -4.70 -17.23
CA ARG A 34 7.00 -5.52 -18.22
C ARG A 34 6.92 -4.81 -19.58
N PRO A 35 7.79 -5.16 -20.55
CA PRO A 35 7.98 -4.36 -21.77
C PRO A 35 6.74 -4.27 -22.67
N ILE A 36 5.86 -3.30 -22.39
CA ILE A 36 4.88 -2.80 -23.37
C ILE A 36 5.63 -1.80 -24.25
N HIS A 37 6.14 -2.28 -25.38
CA HIS A 37 6.94 -1.48 -26.31
C HIS A 37 6.07 -0.46 -27.05
N HIS A 38 5.73 0.64 -26.38
CA HIS A 38 5.03 1.77 -26.98
C HIS A 38 5.93 2.49 -28.00
N ARG A 39 5.49 2.54 -29.26
CA ARG A 39 6.18 3.22 -30.37
C ARG A 39 5.67 4.63 -30.67
N LEU A 40 4.59 5.05 -30.00
CA LEU A 40 3.98 6.37 -30.14
C LEU A 40 4.17 7.16 -28.85
N ALA A 41 4.61 8.42 -28.96
CA ALA A 41 4.99 9.26 -27.82
C ALA A 41 3.89 9.40 -26.77
N ASP A 42 2.63 9.59 -27.19
CA ASP A 42 1.51 9.75 -26.25
C ASP A 42 1.17 8.45 -25.51
N ARG A 43 1.38 7.28 -26.14
CA ARG A 43 1.22 5.99 -25.46
C ARG A 43 2.31 5.75 -24.42
N VAL A 44 3.55 6.19 -24.70
CA VAL A 44 4.64 6.19 -23.71
C VAL A 44 4.26 7.10 -22.53
N ARG A 45 3.84 8.34 -22.79
CA ARG A 45 3.46 9.31 -21.75
C ARG A 45 2.30 8.79 -20.88
N ALA A 46 1.24 8.28 -21.49
CA ALA A 46 0.08 7.75 -20.78
C ALA A 46 0.42 6.52 -19.93
N HIS A 47 1.24 5.60 -20.44
CA HIS A 47 1.67 4.43 -19.66
C HIS A 47 2.52 4.84 -18.46
N LEU A 48 3.53 5.69 -18.65
CA LEU A 48 4.36 6.19 -17.55
C LEU A 48 3.52 6.92 -16.49
N PHE A 49 2.53 7.72 -16.90
CA PHE A 49 1.62 8.40 -15.99
C PHE A 49 0.81 7.41 -15.13
N LEU A 50 0.15 6.43 -15.76
CA LEU A 50 -0.59 5.38 -15.05
C LEU A 50 0.31 4.60 -14.09
N CYS A 51 1.54 4.34 -14.49
CA CYS A 51 2.51 3.63 -13.66
C CYS A 51 2.89 4.43 -12.40
N MET A 52 3.19 5.71 -12.56
CA MET A 52 3.49 6.60 -11.43
C MET A 52 2.28 6.77 -10.50
N LEU A 53 1.07 6.90 -11.06
CA LEU A 53 -0.17 7.04 -10.31
C LEU A 53 -0.44 5.79 -9.44
N SER A 54 -0.40 4.59 -10.01
CA SER A 54 -0.70 3.39 -9.23
C SER A 54 0.40 3.08 -8.21
N TYR A 55 1.67 3.43 -8.47
CA TYR A 55 2.72 3.36 -7.43
C TYR A 55 2.46 4.35 -6.28
N TYR A 56 1.99 5.57 -6.58
CA TYR A 56 1.61 6.52 -5.53
C TYR A 56 0.47 5.98 -4.67
N VAL A 57 -0.57 5.42 -5.29
CA VAL A 57 -1.68 4.74 -4.59
C VAL A 57 -1.15 3.57 -3.75
N GLU A 58 -0.30 2.71 -4.31
CA GLU A 58 0.31 1.58 -3.60
C GLU A 58 1.14 2.04 -2.38
N TRP A 59 1.95 3.08 -2.55
CA TRP A 59 2.75 3.68 -1.47
C TRP A 59 1.86 4.24 -0.35
N HIS A 60 0.81 4.98 -0.71
CA HIS A 60 -0.15 5.57 0.24
C HIS A 60 -0.92 4.46 1.00
N LEU A 61 -1.44 3.45 0.30
CA LEU A 61 -2.11 2.29 0.92
C LEU A 61 -1.17 1.53 1.87
N ARG A 62 0.09 1.30 1.47
CA ARG A 62 1.11 0.68 2.36
C ARG A 62 1.46 1.55 3.57
N ALA A 63 1.28 2.87 3.49
CA ALA A 63 1.50 3.79 4.61
C ALA A 63 0.33 3.80 5.59
N ALA A 64 -0.92 3.74 5.09
CA ALA A 64 -2.12 3.58 5.90
C ALA A 64 -2.18 2.20 6.59
N TRP A 65 -1.90 1.12 5.87
CA TRP A 65 -2.06 -0.26 6.35
C TRP A 65 -0.90 -0.85 7.17
N ARG A 66 0.04 -0.02 7.67
CA ARG A 66 1.22 -0.51 8.41
C ARG A 66 0.88 -1.32 9.66
N GLU A 67 -0.24 -0.97 10.31
CA GLU A 67 -0.80 -1.71 11.44
C GLU A 67 -1.14 -3.17 11.05
N LEU A 68 -1.79 -3.36 9.90
CA LEU A 68 -2.26 -4.65 9.38
C LEU A 68 -1.15 -5.49 8.74
N MET A 69 -0.06 -4.84 8.33
CA MET A 69 0.99 -5.45 7.51
C MET A 69 2.25 -5.83 8.29
N PHE A 70 3.11 -6.65 7.68
CA PHE A 70 4.51 -6.84 8.09
C PHE A 70 5.37 -5.59 7.84
N ALA A 71 4.95 -4.45 8.39
CA ALA A 71 5.64 -3.18 8.38
C ALA A 71 5.97 -2.76 9.82
N ASP A 72 7.06 -2.00 9.98
CA ASP A 72 7.31 -1.28 11.23
C ASP A 72 6.40 -0.04 11.29
N GLU A 73 5.75 0.16 12.43
CA GLU A 73 4.88 1.32 12.69
C GLU A 73 5.72 2.53 13.15
N ASP A 74 6.83 2.29 13.85
CA ASP A 74 7.69 3.33 14.42
C ASP A 74 8.51 4.02 13.31
N GLN A 75 8.01 5.16 12.82
CA GLN A 75 8.70 5.98 11.81
C GLN A 75 9.52 7.12 12.40
N GLU A 76 9.17 7.62 13.57
CA GLU A 76 9.88 8.71 14.25
C GLU A 76 11.31 8.30 14.60
N ALA A 77 11.51 7.04 15.02
CA ALA A 77 12.85 6.46 15.24
C ALA A 77 13.70 6.37 13.97
N ARG A 78 13.12 6.50 12.77
CA ARG A 78 13.87 6.53 11.50
C ARG A 78 14.41 7.93 11.18
N GLU A 79 13.76 8.98 11.65
CA GLU A 79 14.15 10.37 11.37
C GLU A 79 15.20 10.88 12.37
N THR A 80 14.97 10.60 13.65
CA THR A 80 15.77 11.11 14.78
C THR A 80 17.13 10.42 14.93
N ARG A 81 17.21 9.16 14.53
CA ARG A 81 18.37 8.30 14.77
C ARG A 81 19.57 8.65 13.90
N ASP A 82 20.76 8.25 14.37
CA ASP A 82 22.00 8.24 13.58
C ASP A 82 21.77 7.58 12.19
N PRO A 83 21.96 8.33 11.09
CA PRO A 83 21.74 7.82 9.75
C PRO A 83 22.86 6.89 9.25
N VAL A 84 24.02 6.84 9.91
CA VAL A 84 25.15 5.97 9.55
C VAL A 84 25.01 4.59 10.19
N ALA A 85 24.61 4.51 11.47
CA ALA A 85 24.49 3.24 12.19
C ALA A 85 23.50 2.22 11.56
N PRO A 86 23.77 0.90 11.64
CA PRO A 86 22.93 -0.14 11.03
C PRO A 86 21.48 -0.11 11.51
N ALA A 87 20.50 -0.17 10.59
CA ALA A 87 19.08 -0.04 10.91
C ALA A 87 18.59 -1.12 11.91
N ARG A 88 17.89 -0.69 12.96
CA ARG A 88 17.26 -1.57 13.96
C ARG A 88 15.74 -1.49 13.80
N ARG A 89 15.05 -2.64 13.90
CA ARG A 89 13.58 -2.72 13.89
C ARG A 89 13.05 -2.45 15.31
N SER A 90 11.83 -1.92 15.43
CA SER A 90 11.18 -1.72 16.73
C SER A 90 10.87 -3.07 17.40
N ALA A 91 10.71 -3.04 18.73
CA ALA A 91 10.25 -4.22 19.48
C ALA A 91 8.87 -4.69 19.02
N LYS A 92 7.97 -3.77 18.63
CA LYS A 92 6.66 -4.08 18.03
C LYS A 92 6.82 -4.87 16.74
N ALA A 93 7.66 -4.41 15.81
CA ALA A 93 7.89 -5.09 14.53
C ALA A 93 8.52 -6.48 14.72
N LEU A 94 9.44 -6.65 15.68
CA LEU A 94 10.01 -7.96 16.02
C LEU A 94 8.95 -8.91 16.57
N ARG A 95 8.06 -8.46 17.48
CA ARG A 95 6.92 -9.26 17.96
C ARG A 95 5.97 -9.64 16.82
N LYS A 96 5.62 -8.69 15.95
CA LYS A 96 4.74 -8.90 14.79
C LYS A 96 5.30 -9.96 13.84
N VAL A 97 6.61 -9.95 13.58
CA VAL A 97 7.31 -10.97 12.77
C VAL A 97 7.33 -12.34 13.46
N ALA A 98 7.62 -12.39 14.75
CA ALA A 98 7.70 -13.65 15.51
C ALA A 98 6.33 -14.34 15.67
N ARG A 99 5.30 -13.57 16.05
CA ARG A 99 3.94 -14.08 16.31
C ARG A 99 3.15 -14.32 15.03
N LYS A 100 3.44 -13.58 13.94
CA LYS A 100 2.64 -13.50 12.70
C LYS A 100 1.17 -13.10 12.87
N THR A 101 0.77 -12.71 14.08
CA THR A 101 -0.50 -12.06 14.38
C THR A 101 -0.25 -10.67 14.97
N ARG A 102 -1.21 -9.77 14.79
CA ARG A 102 -1.29 -8.47 15.46
C ARG A 102 -1.65 -8.69 16.94
N ASP A 103 -1.56 -7.63 17.73
CA ASP A 103 -1.82 -7.65 19.17
C ASP A 103 -3.27 -8.08 19.51
N ASP A 104 -4.24 -7.82 18.61
CA ASP A 104 -5.64 -8.27 18.67
C ASP A 104 -5.85 -9.76 18.30
N GLY A 105 -4.79 -10.48 17.95
CA GLY A 105 -4.83 -11.90 17.56
C GLY A 105 -5.15 -12.17 16.08
N MET A 106 -5.50 -11.14 15.29
CA MET A 106 -5.73 -11.30 13.85
C MET A 106 -4.42 -11.54 13.09
N PRO A 107 -4.42 -12.29 11.97
CA PRO A 107 -3.20 -12.53 11.19
C PRO A 107 -2.60 -11.24 10.63
N VAL A 108 -1.28 -11.22 10.46
CA VAL A 108 -0.56 -10.11 9.82
C VAL A 108 -0.45 -10.38 8.33
N HIS A 109 -0.74 -9.38 7.52
CA HIS A 109 -0.79 -9.54 6.07
C HIS A 109 0.49 -9.05 5.37
N SER A 110 0.80 -9.67 4.23
CA SER A 110 1.49 -8.99 3.13
C SER A 110 0.52 -8.11 2.35
N PHE A 111 1.00 -7.17 1.54
CA PHE A 111 0.15 -6.30 0.72
C PHE A 111 -0.79 -7.11 -0.19
N HIS A 112 -0.25 -8.11 -0.90
CA HIS A 112 -1.03 -8.98 -1.77
C HIS A 112 -2.09 -9.79 -1.01
N THR A 113 -1.77 -10.31 0.19
CA THR A 113 -2.75 -11.07 1.00
C THR A 113 -3.81 -10.17 1.64
N LEU A 114 -3.53 -8.88 1.86
CA LEU A 114 -4.55 -7.92 2.30
C LEU A 114 -5.46 -7.51 1.14
N LEU A 115 -4.90 -7.26 -0.05
CA LEU A 115 -5.69 -7.03 -1.27
C LEU A 115 -6.57 -8.24 -1.63
N ALA A 116 -6.07 -9.47 -1.46
CA ALA A 116 -6.84 -10.69 -1.70
C ALA A 116 -8.00 -10.87 -0.71
N ASP A 117 -7.82 -10.49 0.56
CA ASP A 117 -8.90 -10.46 1.56
C ASP A 117 -9.93 -9.36 1.20
N LEU A 118 -9.48 -8.14 0.93
CA LEU A 118 -10.36 -7.03 0.53
C LEU A 118 -11.12 -7.30 -0.78
N ALA A 119 -10.58 -8.09 -1.69
CA ALA A 119 -11.24 -8.47 -2.93
C ALA A 119 -12.53 -9.31 -2.74
N THR A 120 -12.79 -9.85 -1.54
CA THR A 120 -14.08 -10.51 -1.24
C THR A 120 -15.22 -9.51 -0.98
N VAL A 121 -14.89 -8.24 -0.72
CA VAL A 121 -15.88 -7.17 -0.56
C VAL A 121 -16.33 -6.71 -1.94
N THR A 122 -17.52 -7.14 -2.37
CA THR A 122 -18.05 -6.89 -3.71
C THR A 122 -19.41 -6.20 -3.66
N ARG A 123 -19.73 -5.47 -4.73
CA ARG A 123 -21.07 -4.94 -5.02
C ARG A 123 -21.70 -5.78 -6.12
N ASN A 124 -22.58 -6.69 -5.73
CA ASN A 124 -23.25 -7.60 -6.64
C ASN A 124 -24.60 -7.00 -7.06
N THR A 125 -24.86 -6.88 -8.36
CA THR A 125 -26.19 -6.45 -8.84
C THR A 125 -27.06 -7.69 -9.02
N CYS A 126 -28.02 -7.88 -8.13
CA CYS A 126 -28.99 -8.97 -8.21
C CYS A 126 -30.15 -8.58 -9.12
N ARG A 127 -30.67 -9.54 -9.89
CA ARG A 127 -31.87 -9.43 -10.72
C ARG A 127 -32.91 -10.42 -10.19
N LEU A 128 -34.16 -9.98 -10.02
CA LEU A 128 -35.24 -10.90 -9.65
C LEU A 128 -35.64 -11.75 -10.88
N PRO A 129 -35.68 -13.10 -10.78
CA PRO A 129 -36.34 -13.93 -11.78
C PRO A 129 -37.86 -13.65 -11.80
N HIS A 130 -38.50 -13.82 -12.96
CA HIS A 130 -39.97 -13.77 -13.12
C HIS A 130 -40.64 -12.44 -12.75
N THR A 131 -40.05 -11.30 -13.14
CA THR A 131 -40.82 -10.05 -13.33
C THR A 131 -41.10 -9.87 -14.82
N GLU A 132 -42.37 -9.80 -15.21
CA GLU A 132 -42.79 -9.52 -16.59
C GLU A 132 -42.55 -8.03 -16.90
N GLY A 133 -41.40 -7.71 -17.49
CA GLY A 133 -40.96 -6.35 -17.81
C GLY A 133 -39.43 -6.24 -17.86
N GLU A 134 -38.90 -5.00 -17.83
CA GLU A 134 -37.48 -4.80 -17.49
C GLU A 134 -37.23 -5.25 -16.05
N GLY A 135 -36.75 -6.49 -15.91
CA GLY A 135 -36.67 -7.17 -14.62
C GLY A 135 -35.88 -6.37 -13.58
N SER A 136 -36.53 -6.10 -12.45
CA SER A 136 -36.00 -5.21 -11.41
C SER A 136 -34.62 -5.68 -10.91
N THR A 137 -33.70 -4.73 -10.77
CA THR A 137 -32.34 -4.97 -10.29
C THR A 137 -32.05 -4.15 -9.03
N PHE A 138 -31.30 -4.73 -8.10
CA PHE A 138 -30.89 -4.08 -6.86
C PHE A 138 -29.44 -4.44 -6.49
N PRO A 139 -28.68 -3.52 -5.90
CA PRO A 139 -27.33 -3.81 -5.42
C PRO A 139 -27.35 -4.50 -4.06
N VAL A 140 -26.49 -5.52 -3.91
CA VAL A 140 -26.15 -6.17 -2.64
C VAL A 140 -24.66 -5.94 -2.38
N LEU A 141 -24.33 -5.47 -1.18
CA LEU A 141 -22.95 -5.27 -0.74
C LEU A 141 -22.56 -6.39 0.22
N THR A 142 -21.38 -6.99 0.04
CA THR A 142 -20.79 -7.89 1.04
C THR A 142 -20.55 -7.12 2.34
N ILE A 143 -20.96 -7.68 3.48
CA ILE A 143 -20.64 -7.14 4.81
C ILE A 143 -19.14 -7.40 5.09
N PRO A 144 -18.29 -6.37 5.27
CA PRO A 144 -16.86 -6.58 5.49
C PRO A 144 -16.59 -7.26 6.84
N ASN A 145 -15.56 -8.11 6.87
CA ASN A 145 -15.05 -8.66 8.14
C ASN A 145 -14.31 -7.58 8.96
N ALA A 146 -13.92 -7.90 10.20
CA ALA A 146 -13.26 -6.93 11.09
C ALA A 146 -11.93 -6.37 10.53
N THR A 147 -11.12 -7.21 9.87
CA THR A 147 -9.87 -6.79 9.21
C THR A 147 -10.14 -5.89 8.02
N GLN A 148 -11.10 -6.26 7.17
CA GLN A 148 -11.51 -5.50 5.99
C GLN A 148 -12.07 -4.13 6.39
N LYS A 149 -12.97 -4.07 7.39
CA LYS A 149 -13.49 -2.81 7.93
C LYS A 149 -12.36 -1.92 8.45
N ARG A 150 -11.44 -2.47 9.24
CA ARG A 150 -10.29 -1.74 9.78
C ARG A 150 -9.37 -1.21 8.68
N ALA A 151 -9.21 -1.95 7.58
CA ALA A 151 -8.42 -1.51 6.43
C ALA A 151 -9.05 -0.29 5.71
N TYR A 152 -10.38 -0.21 5.62
CA TYR A 152 -11.07 0.97 5.09
C TYR A 152 -10.96 2.17 6.05
N GLU A 153 -11.24 1.97 7.35
CA GLU A 153 -11.07 3.01 8.38
C GLU A 153 -9.67 3.63 8.37
N LEU A 154 -8.63 2.80 8.20
CA LEU A 154 -7.24 3.25 8.12
C LEU A 154 -6.95 4.08 6.87
N ILE A 155 -7.66 3.88 5.75
CA ILE A 155 -7.52 4.74 4.56
C ILE A 155 -8.24 6.06 4.79
N GLU A 156 -9.47 6.03 5.29
CA GLU A 156 -10.29 7.23 5.51
C GLU A 156 -9.67 8.21 6.53
N THR A 157 -8.89 7.68 7.48
CA THR A 157 -8.22 8.48 8.52
C THR A 157 -6.77 8.87 8.17
N PHE A 158 -6.17 8.31 7.12
CA PHE A 158 -4.79 8.63 6.75
C PHE A 158 -4.74 9.86 5.82
N PRO A 159 -3.91 10.87 6.11
CA PRO A 159 -3.83 12.07 5.28
C PRO A 159 -3.25 11.77 3.89
N MET A 160 -3.83 12.39 2.86
CA MET A 160 -3.39 12.29 1.45
C MET A 160 -2.22 13.23 1.12
#